data_AF-A0A553AIQ6-F1
#
_entry.id   AF-A0A553AIQ6-F1
#
_cell.length_a   1.000
_cell.length_b   1.000
_cell.length_c   1.000
_cell.angle_alpha   90.00
_cell.angle_beta   90.00
_cell.angle_gamma   90.00
#
_symmetry.space_group_name_H-M   'P 1'
#
loop_
_entity.id
_entity.type
_entity.pdbx_description
1 polymer ?
#
loop_
_entity_poly.entity_id
_entity_poly.type
_entity_poly.pdbx_seq_one_letter_code
_entity_poly.pdbx_strand_id
1 'polypeptide(L)'
;MKLLFSIIISISSLLIQDLPDIREDYFLASKSKENTEKFYLLMSKCEKETGVFQAYKGAAIALKSRYATDAKTKKKLFIEGVKGVELALKNNPNNAEIRLIRLSIQEHTPKILKYKAQINEDKKILLDSFEQQTPALKAYIKKYAHQSKVFSEQEKQALK
;
A
#
# COMPACT_ATOMS: atom_id res chain seq x y z
N MET A 1 44.41 -28.50 20.27
CA MET A 1 44.15 -27.19 19.62
C MET A 1 43.66 -27.51 18.21
N LYS A 2 42.50 -27.10 17.69
CA LYS A 2 41.62 -25.97 18.00
C LYS A 2 40.18 -26.42 17.68
N LEU A 3 39.26 -26.28 18.64
CA LEU A 3 37.82 -26.33 18.37
C LEU A 3 37.47 -25.02 17.64
N LEU A 4 37.09 -25.10 16.37
CA LEU A 4 36.54 -23.96 15.65
C LEU A 4 35.03 -23.91 15.92
N PHE A 5 34.66 -23.09 16.90
CA PHE A 5 33.29 -22.61 17.07
C PHE A 5 32.94 -21.73 15.86
N SER A 6 32.07 -22.21 14.98
CA SER A 6 31.37 -21.34 14.03
C SER A 6 30.02 -20.99 14.64
N ILE A 7 29.97 -19.87 15.35
CA ILE A 7 28.69 -19.27 15.75
C ILE A 7 28.24 -18.45 14.54
N ILE A 8 27.39 -19.04 13.70
CA ILE A 8 26.57 -18.26 12.76
C ILE A 8 25.55 -17.54 13.62
N ILE A 9 25.88 -16.34 14.07
CA ILE A 9 24.89 -15.42 14.62
C ILE A 9 24.08 -14.93 13.41
N SER A 10 23.03 -15.67 13.06
CA SER A 10 21.94 -15.12 12.26
C SER A 10 21.28 -14.03 13.10
N ILE A 11 21.76 -12.80 12.97
CA ILE A 11 21.02 -11.62 13.38
C ILE A 11 19.86 -11.50 12.41
N SER A 12 18.80 -12.28 12.64
CA SER A 12 17.48 -11.88 12.20
C SER A 12 17.12 -10.67 13.04
N SER A 13 17.50 -9.48 12.58
CA SER A 13 16.83 -8.28 13.06
C SER A 13 15.35 -8.48 12.73
N LEU A 14 14.57 -8.83 13.75
CA LEU A 14 13.14 -8.56 13.78
C LEU A 14 13.00 -7.05 13.66
N LEU A 15 13.11 -6.55 12.42
CA LEU A 15 12.81 -5.18 12.08
C LEU A 15 11.34 -5.02 12.39
N ILE A 16 11.04 -4.40 13.53
CA ILE A 16 9.74 -3.82 13.80
C ILE A 16 9.57 -2.75 12.73
N GLN A 17 8.92 -3.12 11.62
CA GLN A 17 8.69 -2.18 10.54
C GLN A 17 7.57 -1.24 10.93
N ASP A 18 7.89 0.02 11.11
CA ASP A 18 6.91 1.03 11.45
C ASP A 18 6.20 1.54 10.20
N LEU A 19 4.98 2.05 10.38
CA LEU A 19 4.15 2.52 9.27
C LEU A 19 4.84 3.56 8.36
N PRO A 20 5.66 4.51 8.87
CA PRO A 20 6.40 5.43 8.01
C PRO A 20 7.28 4.74 6.97
N ASP A 21 7.99 3.68 7.34
CA ASP A 21 8.86 2.94 6.43
C ASP A 21 8.04 2.19 5.37
N ILE A 22 6.95 1.54 5.81
CA ILE A 22 6.02 0.85 4.89
C ILE A 22 5.43 1.81 3.84
N ARG A 23 5.11 3.05 4.24
CA ARG A 23 4.58 4.07 3.33
C ARG A 23 5.61 4.46 2.27
N GLU A 24 6.87 4.65 2.68
CA GLU A 24 7.93 5.00 1.74
C GLU A 24 8.28 3.82 0.82
N ASP A 25 8.38 2.61 1.36
CA ASP A 25 8.62 1.41 0.56
C ASP A 25 7.50 1.17 -0.45
N TYR A 26 6.23 1.38 -0.06
CA TYR A 26 5.10 1.30 -0.98
C TYR A 26 5.18 2.36 -2.08
N PHE A 27 5.55 3.60 -1.74
CA PHE A 27 5.78 4.66 -2.70
C PHE A 27 6.90 4.28 -3.69
N LEU A 28 8.03 3.78 -3.21
CA LEU A 28 9.17 3.35 -4.02
C LEU A 28 8.82 2.12 -4.88
N ALA A 29 8.00 1.21 -4.38
CA ALA A 29 7.50 0.05 -5.11
C ALA A 29 6.75 0.46 -6.37
N SER A 30 6.00 1.57 -6.32
CA SER A 30 5.28 2.08 -7.49
C SER A 30 6.18 2.55 -8.65
N LYS A 31 7.50 2.72 -8.41
CA LYS A 31 8.46 3.34 -9.35
C LYS A 31 9.26 2.33 -10.17
N SER A 32 9.45 1.10 -9.71
CA SER A 32 10.26 0.11 -10.44
C SER A 32 9.86 -1.34 -10.15
N LYS A 33 10.20 -2.24 -11.07
CA LYS A 33 10.02 -3.69 -10.91
C LYS A 33 10.78 -4.22 -9.70
N GLU A 34 12.02 -3.77 -9.53
CA GLU A 34 12.89 -4.18 -8.42
C GLU A 34 12.30 -3.80 -7.07
N ASN A 35 11.85 -2.54 -6.91
CA ASN A 35 11.25 -2.08 -5.66
C ASN A 35 9.91 -2.77 -5.40
N THR A 36 9.13 -3.06 -6.44
CA THR A 36 7.91 -3.86 -6.30
C THR A 36 8.20 -5.26 -5.74
N GLU A 37 9.23 -5.94 -6.26
CA GLU A 37 9.58 -7.28 -5.76
C GLU A 37 10.11 -7.22 -4.31
N LYS A 38 10.94 -6.22 -3.99
CA LYS A 38 11.40 -5.98 -2.61
C LYS A 38 10.22 -5.77 -1.66
N PHE A 39 9.29 -4.88 -2.00
CA PHE A 39 8.12 -4.59 -1.17
C PHE A 39 7.16 -5.79 -1.05
N TYR A 40 6.98 -6.55 -2.13
CA TYR A 40 6.22 -7.80 -2.08
C TYR A 40 6.82 -8.81 -1.10
N LEU A 41 8.14 -9.04 -1.18
CA LEU A 41 8.84 -9.95 -0.26
C LEU A 41 8.76 -9.45 1.18
N LEU A 42 8.94 -8.15 1.40
CA LEU A 42 8.80 -7.49 2.70
C LEU A 42 7.43 -7.77 3.33
N MET A 43 6.36 -7.46 2.61
CA MET A 43 4.98 -7.64 3.11
C MET A 43 4.60 -9.12 3.25
N SER A 44 5.15 -10.02 2.43
CA SER A 44 4.90 -11.46 2.54
C SER A 44 5.48 -12.09 3.81
N LYS A 45 6.52 -11.49 4.38
CA LYS A 45 7.18 -11.93 5.63
C LYS A 45 6.69 -11.15 6.85
N CYS A 46 5.86 -10.13 6.65
CA CYS A 46 5.39 -9.29 7.75
C CYS A 46 4.33 -10.03 8.58
N GLU A 47 4.60 -10.24 9.86
CA GLU A 47 3.69 -10.92 10.80
C GLU A 47 2.63 -9.98 11.40
N LYS A 48 2.71 -8.67 11.14
CA LYS A 48 1.70 -7.72 11.62
C LYS A 48 0.37 -7.95 10.89
N GLU A 49 -0.70 -8.13 11.65
CA GLU A 49 -2.05 -8.46 11.16
C GLU A 49 -3.07 -7.33 11.33
N THR A 50 -2.63 -6.09 11.57
CA THR A 50 -3.58 -4.95 11.61
C THR A 50 -4.18 -4.72 10.22
N GLY A 51 -5.39 -4.13 10.17
CA GLY A 51 -6.07 -3.87 8.89
C GLY A 51 -5.22 -3.08 7.90
N VAL A 52 -4.41 -2.14 8.37
CA VAL A 52 -3.50 -1.36 7.51
C VAL A 52 -2.40 -2.25 6.90
N PHE A 53 -1.77 -3.12 7.70
CA PHE A 53 -0.76 -4.05 7.19
C PHE A 53 -1.38 -5.08 6.23
N GLN A 54 -2.60 -5.56 6.48
CA GLN A 54 -3.33 -6.42 5.54
C GLN A 54 -3.63 -5.70 4.22
N ALA A 55 -4.00 -4.42 4.27
CA ALA A 55 -4.16 -3.61 3.06
C ALA A 55 -2.85 -3.46 2.29
N TYR A 56 -1.72 -3.21 2.97
CA TYR A 56 -0.41 -3.17 2.31
C TYR A 56 0.01 -4.51 1.71
N LYS A 57 -0.30 -5.65 2.35
CA LYS A 57 -0.09 -6.99 1.78
C LYS A 57 -0.85 -7.14 0.46
N GLY A 58 -2.14 -6.78 0.45
CA GLY A 58 -2.97 -6.78 -0.77
C GLY A 58 -2.42 -5.83 -1.84
N ALA A 59 -2.00 -4.62 -1.44
CA ALA A 59 -1.43 -3.64 -2.35
C ALA A 59 -0.11 -4.10 -2.98
N ALA A 60 0.73 -4.81 -2.23
CA ALA A 60 1.98 -5.38 -2.73
C ALA A 60 1.72 -6.45 -3.81
N ILE A 61 0.72 -7.32 -3.60
CA ILE A 61 0.28 -8.30 -4.60
C ILE A 61 -0.26 -7.59 -5.86
N ALA A 62 -1.09 -6.55 -5.67
CA ALA A 62 -1.64 -5.77 -6.77
C ALA A 62 -0.55 -5.05 -7.58
N LEU A 63 0.48 -4.50 -6.93
CA LEU A 63 1.64 -3.92 -7.62
C LEU A 63 2.44 -4.98 -8.38
N LYS A 64 2.71 -6.13 -7.76
CA LYS A 64 3.42 -7.25 -8.40
C LYS A 64 2.76 -7.71 -9.68
N SER A 65 1.43 -7.65 -9.75
CA SER A 65 0.66 -7.97 -10.96
C SER A 65 1.10 -7.18 -12.21
N ARG A 66 1.60 -5.94 -12.05
CA ARG A 66 2.03 -5.09 -13.18
C ARG A 66 3.19 -5.71 -13.97
N TYR A 67 4.05 -6.46 -13.27
CA TYR A 67 5.30 -7.01 -13.79
C TYR A 67 5.25 -8.52 -14.06
N ALA A 68 4.10 -9.18 -13.89
CA ALA A 68 3.93 -10.57 -14.33
C ALA A 68 4.03 -10.69 -15.86
N THR A 69 4.48 -11.84 -16.36
CA THR A 69 4.79 -12.03 -17.78
C THR A 69 3.55 -12.24 -18.64
N ASP A 70 2.56 -12.97 -18.16
CA ASP A 70 1.35 -13.32 -18.91
C ASP A 70 0.07 -12.66 -18.36
N ALA A 71 -0.90 -12.38 -19.24
CA ALA A 71 -2.12 -11.67 -18.89
C ALA A 71 -3.00 -12.40 -17.87
N LYS A 72 -2.97 -13.74 -17.85
CA LYS A 72 -3.75 -14.54 -16.89
C LYS A 72 -3.20 -14.35 -15.48
N THR A 73 -1.88 -14.42 -15.31
CA THR A 73 -1.22 -14.16 -14.04
C THR A 73 -1.36 -12.71 -13.60
N LYS A 74 -1.24 -11.73 -14.52
CA LYS A 74 -1.52 -10.32 -14.22
C LYS A 74 -2.91 -10.15 -13.62
N LYS A 75 -3.94 -10.70 -14.28
CA LYS A 75 -5.33 -10.61 -13.82
C LYS A 75 -5.53 -11.33 -12.48
N LYS A 76 -4.98 -12.54 -12.32
CA LYS A 76 -5.08 -13.32 -11.08
C LYS A 76 -4.51 -12.55 -9.89
N LEU A 77 -3.26 -12.09 -10.00
CA LEU A 77 -2.59 -11.33 -8.94
C LEU A 77 -3.31 -10.01 -8.65
N PHE A 78 -3.76 -9.30 -9.68
CA PHE A 78 -4.50 -8.07 -9.48
C PHE A 78 -5.78 -8.31 -8.65
N ILE A 79 -6.59 -9.31 -9.03
CA ILE A 79 -7.82 -9.68 -8.32
C ILE A 79 -7.53 -10.10 -6.88
N GLU A 80 -6.50 -10.92 -6.68
CA GLU A 80 -6.07 -11.36 -5.35
C GLU A 80 -5.68 -10.17 -4.46
N GLY A 81 -4.85 -9.27 -4.98
CA GLY A 81 -4.39 -8.08 -4.26
C GLY A 81 -5.53 -7.14 -3.89
N VAL A 82 -6.41 -6.80 -4.84
CA VAL A 82 -7.56 -5.92 -4.55
C VAL A 82 -8.56 -6.58 -3.60
N LYS A 83 -8.78 -7.89 -3.69
CA LYS A 83 -9.62 -8.61 -2.72
C LYS A 83 -9.08 -8.50 -1.30
N GLY A 84 -7.75 -8.55 -1.13
CA GLY A 84 -7.10 -8.33 0.16
C GLY A 84 -7.34 -6.90 0.70
N VAL A 85 -7.18 -5.89 -0.16
CA VAL A 85 -7.43 -4.48 0.21
C VAL A 85 -8.90 -4.26 0.58
N GLU A 86 -9.84 -4.80 -0.19
CA GLU A 86 -11.28 -4.66 0.08
C GLU A 86 -11.69 -5.38 1.37
N LEU A 87 -11.08 -6.54 1.67
CA LEU A 87 -11.33 -7.24 2.93
C LEU A 87 -10.82 -6.42 4.13
N ALA A 88 -9.59 -5.89 4.03
CA ALA A 88 -9.03 -5.03 5.05
C ALA A 88 -9.92 -3.80 5.30
N LEU A 89 -10.43 -3.20 4.22
CA LEU A 89 -11.33 -2.05 4.29
C LEU A 89 -12.70 -2.42 4.88
N LYS A 90 -13.29 -3.54 4.48
CA LYS A 90 -14.57 -4.03 5.03
C LYS A 90 -14.51 -4.17 6.54
N ASN A 91 -13.38 -4.65 7.07
CA ASN A 91 -13.17 -4.83 8.50
C ASN A 91 -12.81 -3.52 9.22
N ASN A 92 -12.40 -2.48 8.48
CA ASN A 92 -11.93 -1.20 9.00
C ASN A 92 -12.47 -0.03 8.16
N PRO A 93 -13.80 0.14 8.05
CA PRO A 93 -14.44 0.98 7.01
C PRO A 93 -14.07 2.47 7.09
N ASN A 94 -13.69 2.95 8.28
CA ASN A 94 -13.34 4.34 8.56
C ASN A 94 -11.82 4.61 8.54
N ASN A 95 -10.98 3.61 8.22
CA ASN A 95 -9.54 3.80 8.23
C ASN A 95 -9.06 4.55 6.99
N ALA A 96 -8.62 5.80 7.19
CA ALA A 96 -8.17 6.68 6.12
C ALA A 96 -6.95 6.12 5.33
N GLU A 97 -6.02 5.42 5.99
CA GLU A 97 -4.85 4.87 5.30
C GLU A 97 -5.23 3.72 4.34
N ILE A 98 -6.17 2.86 4.73
CA ILE A 98 -6.69 1.81 3.84
C ILE A 98 -7.44 2.42 2.65
N ARG A 99 -8.24 3.48 2.88
CA ARG A 99 -8.90 4.25 1.82
C ARG A 99 -7.89 4.85 0.85
N LEU A 100 -6.78 5.41 1.35
CA LEU A 100 -5.70 5.94 0.54
C LEU A 100 -5.03 4.85 -0.32
N ILE A 101 -4.74 3.68 0.27
CA ILE A 101 -4.22 2.53 -0.46
C ILE A 101 -5.18 2.12 -1.58
N ARG A 102 -6.48 1.96 -1.29
CA ARG A 102 -7.48 1.60 -2.29
C ARG A 102 -7.54 2.63 -3.41
N LEU A 103 -7.64 3.91 -3.07
CA LEU A 103 -7.64 5.03 -4.02
C LEU A 103 -6.43 4.98 -4.95
N SER A 104 -5.24 4.72 -4.40
CA SER A 104 -4.01 4.64 -5.17
C SER A 104 -4.01 3.54 -6.22
N ILE A 105 -4.57 2.37 -5.89
CA ILE A 105 -4.71 1.27 -6.83
C ILE A 105 -5.78 1.59 -7.88
N GLN A 106 -6.93 2.11 -7.45
CA GLN A 106 -8.02 2.48 -8.36
C GLN A 106 -7.58 3.50 -9.40
N GLU A 107 -6.85 4.54 -9.00
CA GLU A 107 -6.35 5.59 -9.91
C GLU A 107 -5.50 5.00 -11.06
N HIS A 108 -4.66 4.02 -10.76
CA HIS A 108 -3.70 3.45 -11.70
C HIS A 108 -4.20 2.20 -12.44
N THR A 109 -5.40 1.71 -12.12
CA THR A 109 -5.98 0.51 -12.74
C THR A 109 -6.61 0.83 -14.11
N PRO A 110 -6.45 -0.02 -15.15
CA PRO A 110 -7.18 0.11 -16.41
C PRO A 110 -8.72 0.01 -16.26
N LYS A 111 -9.48 0.79 -17.04
CA LYS A 111 -10.96 0.81 -16.98
C LYS A 111 -11.61 -0.57 -17.20
N ILE A 112 -11.01 -1.43 -18.03
CA ILE A 112 -11.51 -2.79 -18.34
C ILE A 112 -11.63 -3.68 -17.09
N LEU A 113 -10.86 -3.41 -16.03
CA LEU A 113 -10.89 -4.16 -14.77
C LEU A 113 -11.98 -3.69 -13.80
N LYS A 114 -12.73 -2.62 -14.14
CA LYS A 114 -13.87 -2.10 -13.37
C LYS A 114 -13.58 -1.78 -11.89
N TYR A 115 -12.32 -1.50 -11.54
CA TYR A 115 -11.89 -1.16 -10.18
C TYR A 115 -11.61 0.34 -10.03
N LYS A 116 -12.59 1.17 -10.40
CA LYS A 116 -12.51 2.64 -10.32
C LYS A 116 -13.75 3.29 -9.69
N ALA A 117 -14.75 2.49 -9.34
CA ALA A 117 -16.08 2.99 -9.01
C ALA A 117 -16.12 3.76 -7.69
N GLN A 118 -15.12 3.57 -6.81
CA GLN A 118 -15.09 4.14 -5.48
C GLN A 118 -14.07 5.28 -5.33
N ILE A 119 -13.49 5.79 -6.42
CA ILE A 119 -12.52 6.89 -6.38
C ILE A 119 -13.09 8.12 -5.66
N ASN A 120 -14.33 8.49 -5.98
CA ASN A 120 -14.97 9.67 -5.38
C ASN A 120 -15.30 9.45 -3.89
N GLU A 121 -15.72 8.23 -3.53
CA GLU A 121 -16.02 7.87 -2.14
C GLU A 121 -14.75 7.94 -1.27
N ASP A 122 -13.67 7.29 -1.71
CA ASP A 122 -12.42 7.28 -0.95
C ASP A 122 -11.83 8.67 -0.83
N LYS A 123 -11.86 9.45 -1.92
CA LYS A 123 -11.41 10.85 -1.90
C LYS A 123 -12.20 11.67 -0.88
N LYS A 124 -13.54 11.56 -0.88
CA LYS A 124 -14.39 12.29 0.06
C LYS A 124 -14.05 11.93 1.50
N ILE A 125 -13.93 10.63 1.81
CA ILE A 125 -13.58 10.17 3.17
C ILE A 125 -12.21 10.71 3.60
N LEU A 126 -11.23 10.72 2.70
CA LEU A 126 -9.89 11.25 3.00
C LEU A 126 -9.91 12.75 3.32
N LEU A 127 -10.73 13.53 2.60
CA LEU A 127 -10.88 14.97 2.85
C LEU A 127 -11.63 15.22 4.16
N ASP A 128 -12.76 14.55 4.37
CA ASP A 128 -13.61 14.74 5.55
C ASP A 128 -12.92 14.31 6.85
N SER A 129 -12.13 13.23 6.78
CA SER A 129 -11.43 12.68 7.94
C SER A 129 -10.04 13.27 8.14
N PHE A 130 -9.60 14.18 7.26
CA PHE A 130 -8.22 14.65 7.21
C PHE A 130 -7.76 15.22 8.56
N GLU A 131 -8.57 16.09 9.16
CA GLU A 131 -8.19 16.82 10.37
C GLU A 131 -8.00 15.93 11.60
N GLN A 132 -8.70 14.79 11.67
CA GLN A 132 -8.59 13.86 12.79
C GLN A 132 -7.41 12.87 12.64
N GLN A 133 -6.68 12.90 11.52
CA GLN A 133 -5.56 11.99 11.29
C GLN A 133 -4.29 12.44 12.04
N THR A 134 -3.43 11.46 12.32
CA THR A 134 -2.11 11.74 12.91
C THR A 134 -1.25 12.61 11.98
N PRO A 135 -0.31 13.42 12.51
CA PRO A 135 0.56 14.25 11.67
C PRO A 135 1.29 13.45 10.57
N ALA A 136 1.74 12.24 10.89
CA ALA A 136 2.40 11.35 9.94
C ALA A 136 1.47 10.91 8.79
N LEU A 137 0.20 10.59 9.10
CA LEU A 137 -0.77 10.21 8.07
C LEU A 137 -1.26 11.42 7.27
N LYS A 138 -1.42 12.59 7.91
CA LYS A 138 -1.69 13.86 7.21
C LYS A 138 -0.62 14.13 6.15
N ALA A 139 0.66 14.04 6.52
CA ALA A 139 1.78 14.24 5.59
C ALA A 139 1.74 13.23 4.42
N TYR A 140 1.39 11.97 4.70
CA TYR A 140 1.30 10.94 3.66
C TYR A 140 0.13 11.19 2.69
N ILE A 141 -1.06 11.54 3.20
CA ILE A 141 -2.22 11.91 2.39
C ILE A 141 -1.88 13.12 1.50
N LYS A 142 -1.23 14.16 2.05
CA LYS A 142 -0.78 15.33 1.27
C LYS A 142 0.18 14.94 0.15
N LYS A 143 1.22 14.14 0.47
CA LYS A 143 2.21 13.66 -0.51
C LYS A 143 1.51 12.94 -1.67
N TYR A 144 0.53 12.07 -1.37
CA TYR A 144 -0.24 11.38 -2.39
C TYR A 144 -1.15 12.32 -3.20
N ALA A 145 -1.91 13.20 -2.54
CA ALA A 145 -2.84 14.10 -3.20
C ALA A 145 -2.14 15.05 -4.19
N HIS A 146 -0.95 15.53 -3.86
CA HIS A 146 -0.17 16.41 -4.74
C HIS A 146 0.22 15.76 -6.08
N GLN A 147 0.56 14.47 -6.08
CA GLN A 147 0.93 13.73 -7.29
C GLN A 147 -0.26 13.12 -8.04
N SER A 148 -1.42 13.05 -7.39
CA SER A 148 -2.61 12.42 -7.92
C SER A 148 -3.37 13.31 -8.90
N LYS A 149 -3.93 12.69 -9.94
CA LYS A 149 -4.80 13.34 -10.93
C LYS A 149 -6.26 13.36 -10.52
N VAL A 150 -6.65 12.66 -9.45
CA VAL A 150 -8.05 12.59 -9.02
C VAL A 150 -8.44 13.69 -8.02
N PHE A 151 -7.45 14.40 -7.46
CA PHE A 151 -7.67 15.58 -6.61
C PHE A 151 -7.59 16.85 -7.45
N SER A 152 -8.59 17.72 -7.29
CA SER A 152 -8.59 19.09 -7.80
C SER A 152 -7.65 19.99 -7.00
N GLU A 153 -7.31 21.15 -7.54
CA GLU A 153 -6.46 22.12 -6.84
C GLU A 153 -7.11 22.63 -5.55
N GLN A 154 -8.44 22.81 -5.54
CA GLN A 154 -9.20 23.19 -4.35
C GLN A 154 -9.11 22.11 -3.27
N GLU A 155 -9.27 20.84 -3.64
CA GLU A 155 -9.14 19.71 -2.70
C GLU A 155 -7.71 19.60 -2.16
N LYS A 156 -6.68 19.81 -2.98
CA LYS A 156 -5.28 19.84 -2.51
C LYS A 156 -5.05 20.98 -1.52
N GLN A 157 -5.65 22.15 -1.75
CA GLN A 157 -5.56 23.29 -0.83
C GLN A 157 -6.31 23.08 0.49
N ALA A 158 -7.34 22.23 0.52
CA ALA A 158 -8.06 21.88 1.73
C ALA A 158 -7.24 20.97 2.67
N LEU A 159 -6.24 20.27 2.14
CA LEU A 159 -5.30 19.43 2.90
C LEU A 159 -4.14 20.27 3.45
N LYS A 160 -4.42 21.38 4.14
CA LYS A 160 -3.39 22.32 4.66
C LYS A 160 -2.92 22.01 6.07
#